data_AF-A0A1H0WSK8-F1
#
_entry.id   AF-A0A1H0WSK8-F1
#
_cell.length_a   1.000
_cell.length_b   1.000
_cell.length_c   1.000
_cell.angle_alpha   90.00
_cell.angle_beta   90.00
_cell.angle_gamma   90.00
#
_symmetry.space_group_name_H-M   'P 1'
#
loop_
_entity.id
_entity.type
_entity.pdbx_description
1 polymer ?
#
loop_
_entity_poly.entity_id
_entity_poly.type
_entity_poly.pdbx_seq_one_letter_code
_entity_poly.pdbx_strand_id
1 'polypeptide(L)'
;MTSSGPGAPELEPAGQGTAASGPPVTEPDLGRLELGKLDLCVELAAAGAELRHHLLCGDRDVADLLGAWIDTLLDEWNRRRD
;
A
#
# COMPACT_ATOMS: atom_id res chain seq x y z
N MET A 1 -58.84 27.51 12.81
CA MET A 1 -59.32 26.12 12.83
C MET A 1 -59.14 25.59 11.40
N THR A 2 -57.93 25.18 11.02
CA THR A 2 -57.41 23.77 11.01
C THR A 2 -58.26 22.89 10.08
N SER A 3 -57.79 22.63 8.85
CA SER A 3 -57.07 21.41 8.40
C SER A 3 -57.93 20.14 8.57
N SER A 4 -58.11 19.24 7.59
CA SER A 4 -57.06 18.54 6.84
C SER A 4 -57.63 17.77 5.64
N GLY A 5 -56.90 17.79 4.54
CA GLY A 5 -56.75 16.66 3.62
C GLY A 5 -55.29 16.69 3.17
N PRO A 6 -54.57 15.55 3.15
CA PRO A 6 -54.54 14.73 1.94
C PRO A 6 -54.39 13.22 2.19
N GLY A 7 -54.71 12.43 1.16
CA GLY A 7 -54.43 10.99 1.10
C GLY A 7 -53.05 10.67 0.50
N ALA A 8 -52.47 9.58 1.00
CA ALA A 8 -51.39 8.71 0.47
C ALA A 8 -49.98 9.34 0.23
N PRO A 9 -48.85 8.60 0.35
CA PRO A 9 -48.72 7.13 0.30
C PRO A 9 -47.93 6.49 1.46
N GLU A 10 -48.28 5.23 1.76
CA GLU A 10 -47.53 4.31 2.60
C GLU A 10 -46.34 3.75 1.78
N LEU A 11 -45.12 4.08 2.21
CA LEU A 11 -43.88 3.51 1.71
C LEU A 11 -43.41 2.44 2.70
N GLU A 12 -43.46 1.19 2.26
CA GLU A 12 -42.76 0.02 2.82
C GLU A 12 -41.22 0.26 2.85
N PRO A 13 -40.37 -0.57 3.50
CA PRO A 13 -40.60 -1.57 4.56
C PRO A 13 -39.65 -1.41 5.77
N ALA A 14 -40.10 -1.83 6.96
CA ALA A 14 -39.20 -2.11 8.08
C ALA A 14 -38.71 -3.57 8.00
N GLY A 15 -37.45 -3.75 7.59
CA GLY A 15 -36.79 -5.06 7.56
C GLY A 15 -35.32 -4.91 7.93
N GLN A 16 -35.05 -4.81 9.23
CA GLN A 16 -33.71 -4.73 9.80
C GLN A 16 -33.35 -6.07 10.42
N GLY A 17 -32.15 -6.59 10.10
CA GLY A 17 -31.57 -7.82 10.67
C GLY A 17 -31.47 -8.92 9.61
N THR A 18 -30.29 -9.25 9.09
CA THR A 18 -29.23 -9.91 9.86
C THR A 18 -27.91 -9.70 9.13
N ALA A 19 -26.97 -8.99 9.77
CA ALA A 19 -25.57 -9.04 9.38
C ALA A 19 -25.07 -10.46 9.67
N ALA A 20 -25.10 -11.33 8.66
CA ALA A 20 -24.30 -12.54 8.69
C ALA A 20 -22.84 -12.07 8.67
N SER A 21 -22.18 -12.19 9.83
CA SER A 21 -20.72 -12.13 9.93
C SER A 21 -20.16 -13.16 8.97
N GLY A 22 -19.70 -12.70 7.80
CA GLY A 22 -18.81 -13.51 7.00
C GLY A 22 -17.56 -13.80 7.84
N PRO A 23 -16.99 -15.02 7.81
CA PRO A 23 -15.68 -15.22 8.38
C PRO A 23 -14.74 -14.19 7.72
N PRO A 24 -13.82 -13.54 8.47
CA PRO A 24 -12.76 -12.81 7.81
C PRO A 24 -12.04 -13.81 6.93
N VAL A 25 -12.27 -13.72 5.62
CA VAL A 25 -11.41 -14.35 4.63
C VAL A 25 -10.07 -13.73 4.93
N THR A 26 -9.23 -14.50 5.61
CA THR A 26 -7.84 -14.16 5.80
C THR A 26 -7.23 -14.39 4.43
N GLU A 27 -7.52 -13.45 3.51
CA GLU A 27 -6.77 -13.29 2.28
C GLU A 27 -5.32 -13.17 2.75
N PRO A 28 -4.44 -14.08 2.35
CA PRO A 28 -3.05 -13.94 2.73
C PRO A 28 -2.57 -12.61 2.18
N ASP A 29 -1.84 -11.85 3.00
CA ASP A 29 -1.26 -10.52 2.72
C ASP A 29 -0.16 -10.57 1.63
N LEU A 30 -0.33 -11.46 0.65
CA LEU A 30 0.54 -11.66 -0.51
C LEU A 30 0.58 -10.40 -1.36
N GLY A 31 -0.54 -9.67 -1.45
CA GLY A 31 -0.62 -8.41 -2.18
C GLY A 31 0.33 -7.35 -1.63
N ARG A 32 0.43 -7.20 -0.30
CA ARG A 32 1.31 -6.22 0.36
C ARG A 32 2.77 -6.68 0.42
N LEU A 33 3.00 -7.99 0.61
CA LEU A 33 4.35 -8.57 0.58
C LEU A 33 4.98 -8.51 -0.82
N GLU A 34 4.22 -8.79 -1.87
CA GLU A 34 4.68 -8.67 -3.26
C GLU A 34 4.82 -7.19 -3.66
N LEU A 35 3.90 -6.29 -3.26
CA LEU A 35 4.09 -4.85 -3.48
C LEU A 35 5.36 -4.34 -2.80
N GLY A 36 5.61 -4.75 -1.55
CA GLY A 36 6.80 -4.36 -0.82
C GLY A 36 8.10 -4.88 -1.45
N LYS A 37 8.10 -6.08 -2.03
CA LYS A 37 9.26 -6.63 -2.76
C LYS A 37 9.46 -5.93 -4.11
N LEU A 38 8.39 -5.69 -4.86
CA LEU A 38 8.42 -4.94 -6.12
C LEU A 38 8.96 -3.52 -5.89
N ASP A 39 8.49 -2.85 -4.84
CA ASP A 39 8.98 -1.56 -4.38
C ASP A 39 10.49 -1.62 -4.11
N LEU A 40 10.95 -2.62 -3.34
CA LEU A 40 12.38 -2.76 -3.03
C LEU A 40 13.26 -3.01 -4.27
N CYS A 41 12.79 -3.80 -5.24
CA CYS A 41 13.49 -4.01 -6.52
C CYS A 41 13.60 -2.72 -7.34
N VAL A 42 12.53 -1.91 -7.36
CA VAL A 42 12.51 -0.62 -8.05
C VAL A 42 13.46 0.36 -7.39
N GLU A 43 13.41 0.47 -6.07
CA GLU A 43 14.31 1.33 -5.28
C GLU A 43 15.78 0.93 -5.47
N LEU A 44 16.09 -0.37 -5.46
CA LEU A 44 17.46 -0.86 -5.69
C LEU A 44 17.95 -0.52 -7.10
N ALA A 45 17.09 -0.64 -8.12
CA ALA A 45 17.42 -0.28 -9.49
C ALA A 45 17.64 1.23 -9.65
N ALA A 46 16.80 2.05 -9.01
CA ALA A 46 16.90 3.51 -9.02
C ALA A 46 18.19 3.97 -8.33
N ALA A 47 18.44 3.53 -7.10
CA ALA A 47 19.65 3.84 -6.34
C ALA A 47 20.92 3.41 -7.10
N GLY A 48 20.89 2.24 -7.75
CA GLY A 48 22.01 1.77 -8.57
C GLY A 48 22.25 2.62 -9.83
N ALA A 49 21.19 3.15 -10.45
CA ALA A 49 21.32 4.06 -11.59
C ALA A 49 21.88 5.43 -11.16
N GLU A 50 21.40 5.96 -10.05
CA GLU A 50 21.86 7.23 -9.47
C GLU A 50 23.31 7.12 -9.01
N LEU A 51 23.71 6.02 -8.36
CA LEU A 51 25.10 5.77 -7.96
C LEU A 51 26.05 5.83 -9.16
N ARG A 52 25.70 5.15 -10.26
CA ARG A 52 26.52 5.20 -11.49
C ARG A 52 26.63 6.61 -12.04
N HIS A 53 25.55 7.39 -11.98
CA HIS A 53 25.56 8.78 -12.41
C HIS A 53 26.51 9.63 -11.57
N HIS A 54 26.42 9.58 -10.24
CA HIS A 54 27.29 10.36 -9.35
C HIS A 54 28.76 9.94 -9.44
N LEU A 55 29.04 8.65 -9.62
CA LEU A 55 30.40 8.17 -9.89
C LEU A 55 30.99 8.74 -11.18
N LEU A 56 30.19 8.85 -12.25
CA LEU A 56 30.61 9.46 -13.52
C LEU A 56 30.82 10.97 -13.39
N CYS A 57 30.03 11.64 -12.56
CA CYS A 57 30.17 13.06 -12.25
C CYS A 57 31.31 13.36 -11.27
N GLY A 58 31.91 12.33 -10.65
CA GLY A 58 32.97 12.48 -9.65
C GLY A 58 32.47 12.90 -8.27
N ASP A 59 31.17 12.85 -8.03
CA ASP A 59 30.53 13.19 -6.76
C ASP A 59 30.60 12.00 -5.81
N ARG A 60 31.71 11.92 -5.08
CA ARG A 60 32.02 10.79 -4.21
C ARG A 60 31.15 10.76 -2.95
N ASP A 61 30.82 11.92 -2.39
CA ASP A 61 30.04 12.00 -1.15
C ASP A 61 28.63 11.44 -1.38
N VAL A 62 27.99 11.80 -2.51
CA VAL A 62 26.68 11.26 -2.86
C VAL A 62 26.77 9.79 -3.29
N ALA A 63 27.85 9.38 -3.96
CA ALA A 63 28.07 7.98 -4.30
C ALA A 63 28.21 7.10 -3.04
N ASP A 64 28.94 7.55 -2.02
CA ASP A 64 29.09 6.82 -0.76
C ASP A 64 27.75 6.72 -0.01
N LEU A 65 26.96 7.80 0.00
CA LEU A 65 25.61 7.80 0.57
C LEU A 65 24.69 6.80 -0.14
N LEU A 66 24.70 6.78 -1.47
CA LEU A 66 23.89 5.84 -2.26
C LEU A 66 24.36 4.40 -2.06
N GLY A 67 25.66 4.17 -1.87
CA GLY A 67 26.20 2.86 -1.48
C GLY A 67 25.61 2.37 -0.17
N ALA A 68 25.63 3.20 0.87
CA ALA A 68 25.04 2.86 2.17
C ALA A 68 23.52 2.64 2.09
N TRP A 69 22.83 3.37 1.22
CA TRP A 69 21.40 3.15 0.98
C TRP A 69 21.13 1.81 0.31
N ILE A 70 21.92 1.45 -0.70
CA ILE A 70 21.85 0.13 -1.36
C ILE A 70 22.07 -0.99 -0.35
N ASP A 71 23.06 -0.87 0.53
CA ASP A 71 23.30 -1.86 1.59
C ASP A 71 22.08 -2.02 2.51
N THR A 72 21.45 -0.89 2.90
CA THR A 72 20.22 -0.90 3.71
C THR A 72 19.06 -1.60 2.99
N LEU A 73 18.88 -1.37 1.69
CA LEU A 73 17.86 -2.03 0.89
C LEU A 73 18.12 -3.54 0.75
N LEU A 74 19.37 -3.95 0.61
CA LEU A 74 19.76 -5.36 0.56
C LEU A 74 19.52 -6.05 1.92
N ASP A 75 19.81 -5.37 3.02
CA ASP A 75 19.52 -5.88 4.37
C ASP A 75 18.01 -6.06 4.61
N GLU A 76 17.20 -5.10 4.15
CA GLU A 76 15.74 -5.22 4.17
C GLU A 76 15.26 -6.39 3.33
N TRP A 77 15.81 -6.58 2.14
CA TRP A 77 15.48 -7.72 1.27
C TRP A 77 15.77 -9.05 1.95
N ASN A 78 16.94 -9.17 2.57
CA ASN A 78 17.36 -10.38 3.28
C ASN A 78 16.44 -10.67 4.45
N ARG A 79 16.09 -9.65 5.26
CA ARG A 79 15.17 -9.79 6.40
C ARG A 79 13.77 -10.26 6.00
N ARG A 80 13.31 -9.96 4.78
CA ARG A 80 12.01 -10.41 4.26
C ARG A 80 12.04 -11.82 3.69
N ARG A 81 13.23 -12.43 3.55
CA ARG A 81 13.41 -13.78 3.03
C ARG A 81 13.63 -14.83 4.12
N ASP A 82 14.04 -14.40 5.31
CA ASP A 82 14.12 -15.21 6.53
C ASP A 82 12.75 -15.35 7.22
#